data_AF-A0AAV9TG12-F1
#
_entry.id   AF-A0AAV9TG12-F1
#
_cell.length_a   1.000
_cell.length_b   1.000
_cell.length_c   1.000
_cell.angle_alpha   90.00
_cell.angle_beta   90.00
_cell.angle_gamma   90.00
#
_symmetry.space_group_name_H-M   'P 1'
#
loop_
_entity.id
_entity.type
_entity.pdbx_description
1 polymer ?
#
loop_
_entity_poly.entity_id
_entity_poly.type
_entity_poly.pdbx_seq_one_letter_code
_entity_poly.pdbx_strand_id
1 'polypeptide(L)'
;MLFTPAALLAIFASSVVASPISLSERDQKIIIGYRRVSKEQAADYKKNGNTLNYNPSKSTGDKQIGAGVYTSPSPGEWLMGKADDWWCVIMAESEQVHNTAAVWIPKSYYDFEKLWFADEDTLKAYIKEVDDGINPEKAFRMARMQGDENTLQMLIPPALLNKQGGGLGITVTCDPDVNKLPSHQVDYEEFEPSGDKDSETH
;
A
#
# COMPACT_ATOMS: atom_id res chain seq x y z
N MET A 1 -42.59 38.42 62.99
CA MET A 1 -41.34 37.89 62.39
C MET A 1 -41.74 36.75 61.48
N LEU A 2 -41.80 36.99 60.18
CA LEU A 2 -42.15 36.01 59.15
C LEU A 2 -41.11 36.17 58.04
N PHE A 3 -40.17 35.25 57.97
CA PHE A 3 -39.18 35.16 56.88
C PHE A 3 -39.60 34.00 55.97
N THR A 4 -39.99 34.34 54.74
CA THR A 4 -40.05 33.42 53.61
C THR A 4 -38.68 33.40 52.92
N PRO A 5 -38.07 32.24 52.64
CA PRO A 5 -36.97 32.16 51.69
C PRO A 5 -37.50 31.78 50.30
N ALA A 6 -37.13 32.57 49.31
CA ALA A 6 -37.36 32.33 47.89
C ALA A 6 -36.56 31.10 47.42
N ALA A 7 -37.21 30.20 46.68
CA ALA A 7 -36.57 29.07 46.04
C ALA A 7 -35.80 29.53 44.79
N LEU A 8 -34.47 29.33 44.78
CA LEU A 8 -33.62 29.51 43.60
C LEU A 8 -33.86 28.38 42.59
N LEU A 9 -34.22 28.73 41.35
CA LEU A 9 -34.15 27.83 40.20
C LEU A 9 -32.69 27.58 39.83
N ALA A 10 -32.23 26.33 39.94
CA ALA A 10 -30.97 25.88 39.36
C ALA A 10 -31.20 25.46 37.90
N ILE A 11 -30.59 26.20 36.96
CA ILE A 11 -30.55 25.85 35.53
C ILE A 11 -29.38 24.87 35.35
N PHE A 12 -29.67 23.60 35.04
CA PHE A 12 -28.65 22.65 34.62
C PHE A 12 -28.24 22.96 33.18
N ALA A 13 -27.09 23.62 33.00
CA ALA A 13 -26.43 23.70 31.71
C ALA A 13 -25.73 22.36 31.43
N SER A 14 -26.33 21.52 30.58
CA SER A 14 -25.69 20.31 30.07
C SER A 14 -24.61 20.70 29.06
N SER A 15 -23.38 20.85 29.54
CA SER A 15 -22.20 21.01 28.70
C SER A 15 -21.91 19.67 28.00
N VAL A 16 -22.31 19.54 26.74
CA VAL A 16 -21.74 18.51 25.85
C VAL A 16 -20.28 18.89 25.59
N VAL A 17 -19.37 18.23 26.30
CA VAL A 17 -17.94 18.31 26.00
C VAL A 17 -17.72 17.50 24.72
N ALA A 18 -17.70 18.18 23.57
CA ALA A 18 -17.17 17.59 22.35
C ALA A 18 -15.66 17.43 22.57
N SER A 19 -15.20 16.21 22.82
CA SER A 19 -13.77 15.90 22.87
C SER A 19 -13.14 16.30 21.54
N PRO A 20 -12.06 17.11 21.51
CA PRO A 20 -11.33 17.35 20.28
C PRO A 20 -10.64 16.03 19.90
N ILE A 21 -11.19 15.31 18.93
CA ILE A 21 -10.43 14.30 18.22
C ILE A 21 -9.28 15.07 17.58
N SER A 22 -8.05 14.76 18.00
CA SER A 22 -6.83 15.28 17.41
C SER A 22 -6.86 15.00 15.91
N LEU A 23 -7.15 16.03 15.11
CA LEU A 23 -7.07 16.01 13.64
C LEU A 23 -5.65 15.78 13.12
N SER A 24 -4.64 15.77 14.00
CA SER A 24 -3.22 15.61 13.65
C SER A 24 -2.82 14.18 13.23
N GLU A 25 -3.67 13.18 13.46
CA GLU A 25 -3.38 11.79 13.08
C GLU A 25 -3.77 11.48 11.62
N ARG A 26 -4.57 12.35 10.97
CA ARG A 26 -5.15 12.10 9.64
C ARG A 26 -4.29 12.50 8.44
N ASP A 27 -3.15 13.16 8.64
CA ASP A 27 -2.28 13.68 7.56
C ASP A 27 -0.85 13.09 7.59
N GLN A 28 -0.65 11.95 8.26
CA GLN A 28 0.65 11.30 8.28
C GLN A 28 0.82 10.36 7.09
N LYS A 29 1.68 10.75 6.16
CA LYS A 29 2.15 9.85 5.11
C LYS A 29 3.23 8.92 5.62
N ILE A 30 3.06 7.63 5.37
CA ILE A 30 4.05 6.59 5.66
C ILE A 30 4.70 6.12 4.36
N ILE A 31 5.91 5.58 4.47
CA ILE A 31 6.59 4.92 3.34
C ILE A 31 5.95 3.54 3.17
N ILE A 32 5.47 3.25 1.96
CA ILE A 32 4.88 1.95 1.64
C ILE A 32 5.79 1.08 0.77
N GLY A 33 6.91 1.63 0.33
CA GLY A 33 7.95 0.89 -0.38
C GLY A 33 8.79 1.76 -1.29
N TYR A 34 9.70 1.10 -1.98
CA TYR A 34 10.65 1.70 -2.88
C TYR A 34 10.57 1.03 -4.24
N ARG A 35 11.06 1.70 -5.28
CA ARG A 35 11.26 1.04 -6.57
C ARG A 35 12.35 1.71 -7.39
N ARG A 36 12.96 0.92 -8.27
CA ARG A 36 13.86 1.39 -9.32
C ARG A 36 13.07 1.62 -10.60
N VAL A 37 13.33 2.70 -11.32
CA VAL A 37 12.64 3.05 -12.57
C VAL A 37 13.57 3.74 -13.55
N SER A 38 13.24 3.72 -14.85
CA SER A 38 13.96 4.53 -15.82
C SER A 38 13.78 6.02 -15.54
N LYS A 39 14.73 6.83 -16.04
CA LYS A 39 14.65 8.30 -15.97
C LYS A 39 13.35 8.84 -16.58
N GLU A 40 12.88 8.25 -17.67
CA GLU A 40 11.63 8.65 -18.34
C GLU A 40 10.41 8.38 -17.44
N GLN A 41 10.39 7.25 -16.73
CA GLN A 41 9.31 6.90 -15.81
C GLN A 41 9.32 7.81 -14.57
N ALA A 42 10.49 8.15 -14.03
CA ALA A 42 10.61 9.14 -12.95
C ALA A 42 10.12 10.53 -13.38
N ALA A 43 10.49 10.97 -14.60
CA ALA A 43 10.00 12.22 -15.17
C ALA A 43 8.47 12.21 -15.40
N ASP A 44 7.92 11.06 -15.78
CA ASP A 44 6.48 10.87 -15.94
C ASP A 44 5.75 10.97 -14.59
N TYR A 45 6.27 10.37 -13.51
CA TYR A 45 5.71 10.58 -12.15
C TYR A 45 5.68 12.06 -11.76
N LYS A 46 6.80 12.77 -11.98
CA LYS A 46 6.89 14.21 -11.70
C LYS A 46 5.88 15.02 -12.49
N LYS A 47 5.79 14.78 -13.81
CA LYS A 47 4.83 15.46 -14.70
C LYS A 47 3.38 15.23 -14.28
N ASN A 48 3.09 14.09 -13.66
CA ASN A 48 1.76 13.71 -13.21
C ASN A 48 1.42 14.15 -11.78
N GLY A 49 2.24 15.02 -11.18
CA GLY A 49 2.01 15.55 -9.83
C GLY A 49 2.71 14.76 -8.73
N ASN A 50 3.89 14.19 -9.02
CA ASN A 50 4.66 13.35 -8.09
C ASN A 50 3.85 12.16 -7.58
N THR A 51 3.13 11.47 -8.47
CA THR A 51 2.33 10.28 -8.15
C THR A 51 2.69 9.12 -9.06
N LEU A 52 2.40 7.90 -8.59
CA LEU A 52 2.47 6.72 -9.42
C LEU A 52 1.47 6.77 -10.58
N ASN A 53 1.89 6.16 -11.68
CA ASN A 53 1.04 5.76 -12.77
C ASN A 53 1.46 4.35 -13.24
N TYR A 54 0.58 3.70 -13.98
CA TYR A 54 0.84 2.39 -14.56
C TYR A 54 0.48 2.42 -16.03
N ASN A 55 1.42 2.02 -16.87
CA ASN A 55 1.20 1.82 -18.30
C ASN A 55 1.59 0.38 -18.67
N PRO A 56 0.60 -0.49 -18.95
CA PRO A 56 0.87 -1.89 -19.30
C PRO A 56 1.85 -2.06 -20.47
N SER A 57 1.84 -1.15 -21.45
CA SER A 57 2.70 -1.26 -22.64
C SER A 57 4.17 -0.92 -22.37
N LYS A 58 4.45 -0.28 -21.23
CA LYS A 58 5.80 0.05 -20.76
C LYS A 58 6.26 -0.87 -19.62
N SER A 59 5.41 -1.77 -19.15
CA SER A 59 5.76 -2.74 -18.11
C SER A 59 6.60 -3.85 -18.73
N THR A 60 7.92 -3.78 -18.56
CA THR A 60 8.87 -4.74 -19.13
C THR A 60 9.24 -5.89 -18.19
N GLY A 61 8.78 -5.86 -16.94
CA GLY A 61 9.00 -6.93 -15.95
C GLY A 61 7.89 -7.99 -15.98
N ASP A 62 8.23 -9.20 -15.57
CA ASP A 62 7.27 -10.29 -15.43
C ASP A 62 6.23 -9.97 -14.36
N LYS A 63 4.97 -10.34 -14.62
CA LYS A 63 3.82 -10.04 -13.77
C LYS A 63 3.59 -11.16 -12.76
N GLN A 64 4.56 -11.37 -11.86
CA GLN A 64 4.53 -12.49 -10.92
C GLN A 64 3.23 -12.58 -10.12
N ILE A 65 2.73 -11.46 -9.61
CA ILE A 65 1.51 -11.39 -8.79
C ILE A 65 0.45 -10.49 -9.43
N GLY A 66 0.48 -10.41 -10.77
CA GLY A 66 -0.48 -9.66 -11.57
C GLY A 66 0.05 -8.34 -12.13
N ALA A 67 -0.86 -7.55 -12.68
CA ALA A 67 -0.58 -6.30 -13.36
C ALA A 67 -0.65 -5.10 -12.40
N GLY A 68 0.43 -4.34 -12.25
CA GLY A 68 0.44 -3.16 -11.38
C GLY A 68 1.81 -2.53 -11.19
N VAL A 69 1.94 -1.72 -10.14
CA VAL A 69 3.20 -1.12 -9.74
C VAL A 69 3.86 -1.99 -8.66
N TYR A 70 5.02 -2.54 -8.98
CA TYR A 70 5.83 -3.31 -8.04
C TYR A 70 6.74 -2.40 -7.22
N THR A 71 6.93 -2.79 -5.96
CA THR A 71 7.76 -2.12 -4.96
C THR A 71 8.55 -3.14 -4.14
N SER A 72 9.67 -2.70 -3.55
CA SER A 72 10.49 -3.45 -2.59
C SER A 72 10.48 -2.78 -1.20
N PRO A 73 10.73 -3.55 -0.13
CA PRO A 73 10.81 -3.05 1.24
C PRO A 73 11.87 -1.97 1.46
N SER A 74 13.01 -2.08 0.79
CA SER A 74 14.17 -1.21 1.00
C SER A 74 14.61 -0.49 -0.29
N PRO A 75 15.26 0.68 -0.18
CA PRO A 75 15.95 1.29 -1.31
C PRO A 75 17.05 0.36 -1.82
N GLY A 76 17.18 0.21 -3.14
CA GLY A 76 18.28 -0.59 -3.71
C GLY A 76 18.03 -2.10 -3.78
N GLU A 77 17.01 -2.63 -3.09
CA GLU A 77 16.75 -4.07 -2.99
C GLU A 77 16.35 -4.69 -4.33
N TRP A 78 15.71 -3.90 -5.20
CA TRP A 78 15.44 -4.29 -6.57
C TRP A 78 16.71 -4.18 -7.44
N LEU A 79 17.49 -5.27 -7.49
CA LEU A 79 18.79 -5.30 -8.18
C LEU A 79 18.69 -5.29 -9.71
N MET A 80 17.55 -5.70 -10.28
CA MET A 80 17.34 -5.70 -11.72
C MET A 80 17.09 -4.27 -12.26
N GLY A 81 17.86 -3.84 -13.24
CA GLY A 81 17.68 -2.52 -13.86
C GLY A 81 18.92 -2.06 -14.63
N LYS A 82 18.86 -0.84 -15.18
CA LYS A 82 19.97 -0.21 -15.91
C LYS A 82 20.78 0.69 -14.97
N ALA A 83 22.06 0.87 -15.26
CA ALA A 83 22.97 1.67 -14.42
C ALA A 83 22.53 3.13 -14.25
N ASP A 84 21.74 3.67 -15.18
CA ASP A 84 21.21 5.03 -15.18
C ASP A 84 19.76 5.16 -14.68
N ASP A 85 19.19 4.06 -14.16
CA ASP A 85 17.88 4.09 -13.52
C ASP A 85 17.91 4.93 -12.23
N TRP A 86 16.74 5.47 -11.90
CA TRP A 86 16.50 6.28 -10.72
C TRP A 86 15.86 5.46 -9.61
N TRP A 87 16.05 5.92 -8.39
CA TRP A 87 15.47 5.33 -7.19
C TRP A 87 14.30 6.17 -6.75
N CYS A 88 13.20 5.53 -6.38
CA CYS A 88 12.00 6.21 -5.90
C CYS A 88 11.57 5.67 -4.54
N VAL A 89 11.20 6.57 -3.64
CA VAL A 89 10.43 6.27 -2.43
C VAL A 89 8.96 6.57 -2.69
N ILE A 90 8.08 5.67 -2.26
CA ILE A 90 6.64 5.76 -2.42
C ILE A 90 6.02 5.90 -1.04
N MET A 91 5.19 6.91 -0.89
CA MET A 91 4.47 7.20 0.35
C MET A 91 2.98 7.27 0.09
N ALA A 92 2.16 6.96 1.09
CA ALA A 92 0.71 7.05 1.04
C ALA A 92 0.15 7.48 2.41
N GLU A 93 -1.10 7.93 2.44
CA GLU A 93 -1.75 8.34 3.70
C GLU A 93 -1.92 7.12 4.61
N SER A 94 -1.41 7.18 5.84
CA SER A 94 -1.39 6.04 6.76
C SER A 94 -2.77 5.45 7.01
N GLU A 95 -3.78 6.29 7.25
CA GLU A 95 -5.16 5.84 7.44
C GLU A 95 -5.68 5.06 6.22
N GLN A 96 -5.31 5.48 5.01
CA GLN A 96 -5.75 4.82 3.79
C GLN A 96 -5.01 3.50 3.56
N VAL A 97 -3.73 3.43 3.93
CA VAL A 97 -2.94 2.19 3.90
C VAL A 97 -3.52 1.17 4.88
N HIS A 98 -3.80 1.55 6.13
CA HIS A 98 -4.37 0.65 7.13
C HIS A 98 -5.79 0.16 6.78
N ASN A 99 -6.54 0.96 6.01
CA ASN A 99 -7.87 0.56 5.50
C ASN A 99 -7.81 -0.23 4.18
N THR A 100 -6.62 -0.41 3.60
CA THR A 100 -6.44 -1.16 2.35
C THR A 100 -6.03 -2.58 2.68
N ALA A 101 -6.83 -3.55 2.24
CA ALA A 101 -6.49 -4.96 2.41
C ALA A 101 -5.14 -5.30 1.75
N ALA A 102 -4.37 -6.18 2.37
CA ALA A 102 -3.19 -6.80 1.80
C ALA A 102 -3.36 -8.33 1.78
N VAL A 103 -2.73 -9.01 0.82
CA VAL A 103 -2.82 -10.46 0.67
C VAL A 103 -1.46 -11.02 0.28
N TRP A 104 -1.03 -12.08 0.97
CA TRP A 104 0.09 -12.89 0.54
C TRP A 104 -0.30 -13.80 -0.63
N ILE A 105 0.51 -13.78 -1.69
CA ILE A 105 0.37 -14.66 -2.85
C ILE A 105 1.59 -15.60 -2.87
N PRO A 106 1.45 -16.84 -2.35
CA PRO A 106 2.51 -17.84 -2.39
C PRO A 106 2.66 -18.39 -3.81
N LYS A 107 3.62 -19.30 -4.04
CA LYS A 107 3.76 -19.95 -5.36
C LYS A 107 2.56 -20.83 -5.69
N SER A 108 1.98 -21.46 -4.67
CA SER A 108 0.89 -22.43 -4.74
C SER A 108 0.13 -22.45 -3.41
N TYR A 109 -1.14 -22.84 -3.44
CA TYR A 109 -1.99 -22.96 -2.24
C TYR A 109 -3.11 -23.99 -2.48
N TYR A 110 -3.04 -25.15 -1.82
CA TYR A 110 -4.02 -26.25 -2.00
C TYR A 110 -4.29 -26.55 -3.49
N ASP A 111 -5.53 -26.35 -3.96
CA ASP A 111 -5.97 -26.58 -5.34
C ASP A 111 -5.41 -25.54 -6.33
N PHE A 112 -4.85 -24.44 -5.85
CA PHE A 112 -4.12 -23.46 -6.67
C PHE A 112 -2.67 -23.89 -6.84
N GLU A 113 -2.43 -24.84 -7.76
CA GLU A 113 -1.10 -25.41 -8.00
C GLU A 113 -0.04 -24.39 -8.44
N LYS A 114 -0.46 -23.28 -9.07
CA LYS A 114 0.43 -22.21 -9.52
C LYS A 114 -0.26 -20.85 -9.48
N LEU A 115 0.12 -20.02 -8.52
CA LEU A 115 -0.33 -18.64 -8.37
C LEU A 115 0.64 -17.63 -8.96
N TRP A 116 1.95 -17.85 -8.79
CA TRP A 116 2.94 -16.98 -9.43
C TRP A 116 2.87 -17.08 -10.95
N PHE A 117 2.75 -15.93 -11.61
CA PHE A 117 2.52 -15.78 -13.05
C PHE A 117 1.21 -16.38 -13.55
N ALA A 118 0.27 -16.66 -12.65
CA ALA A 118 -1.09 -17.01 -13.05
C ALA A 118 -1.76 -15.83 -13.75
N ASP A 119 -2.81 -16.13 -14.50
CA ASP A 119 -3.67 -15.09 -15.05
C ASP A 119 -4.44 -14.37 -13.93
N GLU A 120 -4.97 -13.20 -14.27
CA GLU A 120 -5.64 -12.33 -13.31
C GLU A 120 -6.92 -12.96 -12.73
N ASP A 121 -7.64 -13.80 -13.48
CA ASP A 121 -8.86 -14.44 -12.98
C ASP A 121 -8.51 -15.50 -11.92
N THR A 122 -7.44 -16.26 -12.13
CA THR A 122 -6.89 -17.19 -11.14
C THR A 122 -6.45 -16.47 -9.86
N LEU A 123 -5.72 -15.35 -10.00
CA LEU A 123 -5.29 -14.55 -8.84
C LEU A 123 -6.48 -13.97 -8.05
N LYS A 124 -7.51 -13.51 -8.76
CA LYS A 124 -8.75 -13.00 -8.14
C LYS A 124 -9.50 -14.09 -7.39
N ALA A 125 -9.60 -15.29 -7.98
CA ALA A 125 -10.23 -16.43 -7.34
C ALA A 125 -9.48 -16.83 -6.06
N TYR A 126 -8.15 -16.87 -6.09
CA TYR A 126 -7.34 -17.12 -4.90
C TYR A 126 -7.52 -16.07 -3.81
N ILE A 127 -7.49 -14.78 -4.15
CA ILE A 127 -7.71 -13.71 -3.15
C ILE A 127 -9.07 -13.86 -2.47
N LYS A 128 -10.09 -14.30 -3.21
CA LYS A 128 -11.43 -14.59 -2.66
C LYS A 128 -11.48 -15.87 -1.82
N GLU A 129 -10.67 -16.87 -2.13
CA GLU A 129 -10.53 -18.07 -1.31
C GLU A 129 -9.90 -17.75 0.05
N VAL A 130 -8.89 -16.89 0.07
CA VAL A 130 -8.23 -16.44 1.32
C VAL A 130 -9.20 -15.66 2.20
N ASP A 131 -9.92 -14.70 1.61
CA ASP A 131 -10.96 -13.92 2.30
C ASP A 131 -11.94 -13.32 1.27
N ASP A 132 -13.18 -13.82 1.28
CA ASP A 132 -14.22 -13.37 0.35
C ASP A 132 -14.64 -11.89 0.60
N GLY A 133 -14.29 -11.31 1.74
CA GLY A 133 -14.48 -9.89 2.04
C GLY A 133 -13.54 -8.97 1.26
N ILE A 134 -12.41 -9.48 0.76
CA ILE A 134 -11.40 -8.66 0.06
C ILE A 134 -11.86 -8.33 -1.36
N ASN A 135 -11.64 -7.08 -1.80
CA ASN A 135 -11.76 -6.72 -3.21
C ASN A 135 -10.41 -6.97 -3.92
N PRO A 136 -10.30 -7.97 -4.81
CA PRO A 136 -9.03 -8.33 -5.45
C PRO A 136 -8.38 -7.23 -6.30
N GLU A 137 -9.17 -6.26 -6.78
CA GLU A 137 -8.67 -5.14 -7.57
C GLU A 137 -8.12 -4.01 -6.70
N LYS A 138 -8.45 -4.00 -5.41
CA LYS A 138 -8.12 -2.94 -4.44
C LYS A 138 -7.36 -3.47 -3.22
N ALA A 139 -6.67 -4.59 -3.36
CA ALA A 139 -5.82 -5.15 -2.33
C ALA A 139 -4.35 -5.06 -2.74
N PHE A 140 -3.47 -4.68 -1.81
CA PHE A 140 -2.05 -4.91 -2.01
C PHE A 140 -1.80 -6.40 -2.16
N ARG A 141 -0.98 -6.76 -3.14
CA ARG A 141 -0.56 -8.16 -3.32
C ARG A 141 0.89 -8.24 -2.95
N MET A 142 1.23 -9.18 -2.10
CA MET A 142 2.60 -9.35 -1.62
C MET A 142 3.10 -10.74 -1.94
N ALA A 143 4.39 -10.87 -2.17
CA ALA A 143 5.03 -12.17 -2.35
C ALA A 143 6.52 -12.08 -2.07
N ARG A 144 7.17 -13.23 -2.00
CA ARG A 144 8.61 -13.33 -2.26
C ARG A 144 8.90 -13.03 -3.73
N MET A 145 10.09 -12.52 -4.03
CA MET A 145 10.51 -12.26 -5.40
C MET A 145 11.03 -13.54 -6.05
N GLN A 146 10.49 -13.92 -7.22
CA GLN A 146 11.06 -15.04 -7.97
C GLN A 146 12.50 -14.70 -8.36
N GLY A 147 13.42 -15.64 -8.12
CA GLY A 147 14.85 -15.45 -8.40
C GLY A 147 15.65 -14.93 -7.20
N ASP A 148 14.99 -14.32 -6.22
CA ASP A 148 15.56 -14.00 -4.91
C ASP A 148 14.47 -14.05 -3.82
N GLU A 149 14.18 -15.25 -3.36
CA GLU A 149 13.04 -15.48 -2.45
C GLU A 149 13.28 -14.99 -1.02
N ASN A 150 14.48 -14.49 -0.71
CA ASN A 150 14.73 -13.78 0.54
C ASN A 150 14.21 -12.34 0.50
N THR A 151 14.00 -11.80 -0.70
CA THR A 151 13.48 -10.46 -0.94
C THR A 151 11.96 -10.51 -1.09
N LEU A 152 11.27 -9.57 -0.43
CA LEU A 152 9.82 -9.39 -0.57
C LEU A 152 9.52 -8.35 -1.66
N GLN A 153 8.31 -8.43 -2.20
CA GLN A 153 7.76 -7.44 -3.11
C GLN A 153 6.29 -7.17 -2.78
N MET A 154 5.85 -5.96 -3.06
CA MET A 154 4.44 -5.58 -3.02
C MET A 154 4.04 -4.99 -4.37
N LEU A 155 2.93 -5.49 -4.91
CA LEU A 155 2.20 -4.91 -6.02
C LEU A 155 1.08 -4.01 -5.51
N ILE A 156 1.07 -2.79 -6.03
CA ILE A 156 -0.01 -1.82 -5.91
C ILE A 156 -0.88 -1.92 -7.17
N PRO A 157 -2.13 -2.42 -7.09
CA PRO A 157 -2.99 -2.53 -8.26
C PRO A 157 -3.32 -1.17 -8.89
N PRO A 158 -3.60 -1.13 -10.21
CA PRO A 158 -3.95 0.12 -10.89
C PRO A 158 -5.14 0.85 -10.28
N ALA A 159 -6.12 0.13 -9.73
CA ALA A 159 -7.31 0.72 -9.12
C ALA A 159 -7.03 1.47 -7.80
N LEU A 160 -5.85 1.26 -7.19
CA LEU A 160 -5.40 2.00 -6.01
C LEU A 160 -4.63 3.28 -6.37
N LEU A 161 -4.32 3.53 -7.64
CA LEU A 161 -3.58 4.70 -8.07
C LEU A 161 -4.45 5.97 -8.01
N ASN A 162 -3.85 7.10 -7.64
CA ASN A 162 -4.56 8.37 -7.48
C ASN A 162 -5.39 8.77 -8.71
N LYS A 163 -4.83 8.60 -9.92
CA LYS A 163 -5.53 8.94 -11.17
C LYS A 163 -6.72 8.04 -11.49
N GLN A 164 -6.81 6.89 -10.85
CA GLN A 164 -7.94 5.96 -10.97
C GLN A 164 -8.94 6.12 -9.80
N GLY A 165 -8.78 7.15 -8.96
CA GLY A 165 -9.64 7.37 -7.80
C GLY A 165 -9.39 6.37 -6.66
N GLY A 166 -8.17 5.82 -6.56
CA GLY A 166 -7.84 4.77 -5.60
C GLY A 166 -7.77 5.19 -4.13
N GLY A 167 -7.74 6.49 -3.83
CA GLY A 167 -7.90 7.00 -2.46
C GLY A 167 -6.66 6.95 -1.56
N LEU A 168 -5.58 6.25 -1.94
CA LEU A 168 -4.37 6.12 -1.12
C LEU A 168 -3.57 7.42 -0.89
N GLY A 169 -3.82 8.47 -1.68
CA GLY A 169 -3.06 9.72 -1.59
C GLY A 169 -1.57 9.55 -1.89
N ILE A 170 -1.24 8.69 -2.86
CA ILE A 170 0.14 8.30 -3.18
C ILE A 170 0.99 9.51 -3.56
N THR A 171 2.19 9.60 -2.99
CA THR A 171 3.25 10.51 -3.45
C THR A 171 4.54 9.75 -3.70
N VAL A 172 5.31 10.24 -4.68
CA VAL A 172 6.53 9.60 -5.14
C VAL A 172 7.63 10.65 -5.23
N THR A 173 8.77 10.36 -4.61
CA THR A 173 9.99 11.15 -4.76
C THR A 173 11.05 10.27 -5.37
N CYS A 174 11.70 10.73 -6.43
CA CYS A 174 12.78 9.99 -7.09
C CYS A 174 14.07 10.80 -7.18
N ASP A 175 15.21 10.15 -7.01
CA ASP A 175 16.55 10.72 -7.18
C ASP A 175 17.47 9.70 -7.86
N PRO A 176 18.43 10.13 -8.72
CA PRO A 176 19.46 9.24 -9.26
C PRO A 176 20.41 8.69 -8.18
N ASP A 177 20.53 9.35 -7.03
CA ASP A 177 21.33 8.89 -5.89
C ASP A 177 20.45 8.30 -4.79
N VAL A 178 20.52 6.97 -4.63
CA VAL A 178 19.74 6.21 -3.63
C VAL A 178 19.96 6.72 -2.21
N ASN A 179 21.14 7.26 -1.90
CA ASN A 179 21.51 7.72 -0.57
C ASN A 179 20.78 9.00 -0.14
N LYS A 180 20.10 9.68 -1.07
CA LYS A 180 19.24 10.82 -0.75
C LYS A 180 17.80 10.44 -0.41
N LEU A 181 17.44 9.17 -0.59
CA LEU A 181 16.17 8.65 -0.15
C LEU A 181 16.26 8.21 1.32
N PRO A 182 15.12 8.14 2.03
CA PRO A 182 15.09 7.49 3.33
C PRO A 182 15.64 6.06 3.25
N SER A 183 16.36 5.63 4.29
CA SER A 183 16.94 4.28 4.39
C SER A 183 16.09 3.30 5.20
N HIS A 184 14.89 3.73 5.64
CA HIS A 184 14.00 2.89 6.42
C HIS A 184 13.48 1.73 5.57
N GLN A 185 13.69 0.50 6.05
CA GLN A 185 13.08 -0.70 5.48
C GLN A 185 11.64 -0.81 5.97
N VAL A 186 10.70 -0.92 5.04
CA VAL A 186 9.28 -1.15 5.35
C VAL A 186 9.10 -2.60 5.76
N ASP A 187 8.44 -2.86 6.88
CA ASP A 187 7.99 -4.21 7.22
C ASP A 187 6.61 -4.46 6.59
N TYR A 188 6.56 -5.28 5.56
CA TYR A 188 5.29 -5.60 4.88
C TYR A 188 4.33 -6.42 5.74
N GLU A 189 4.78 -7.04 6.83
CA GLU A 189 3.87 -7.70 7.77
C GLU A 189 3.01 -6.69 8.55
N GLU A 190 3.46 -5.44 8.70
CA GLU A 190 2.69 -4.38 9.36
C GLU A 190 1.43 -3.97 8.58
N PHE A 191 1.30 -4.38 7.31
CA PHE A 191 0.07 -4.18 6.53
C PHE A 191 -0.94 -5.31 6.73
N GLU A 192 -0.67 -6.21 7.68
CA GLU A 192 -1.54 -7.33 8.09
C GLU A 192 -2.11 -8.14 6.90
N PRO A 193 -1.25 -8.61 5.97
CA PRO A 193 -1.70 -9.35 4.80
C PRO A 193 -2.41 -10.66 5.18
N SER A 194 -3.58 -10.89 4.59
CA SER A 194 -4.31 -12.16 4.71
C SER A 194 -3.60 -13.29 3.95
N GLY A 195 -3.81 -14.53 4.40
CA GLY A 195 -3.27 -15.74 3.78
C GLY A 195 -1.81 -16.00 4.12
N ASP A 196 -1.26 -17.08 3.56
CA ASP A 196 0.10 -17.52 3.87
C ASP A 196 1.12 -17.02 2.85
N LYS A 197 2.24 -16.52 3.37
CA LYS A 197 3.38 -16.04 2.57
C LYS A 197 4.03 -17.16 1.76
N ASP A 198 4.14 -18.33 2.37
CA ASP A 198 4.84 -19.49 1.83
C ASP A 198 3.82 -20.50 1.28
N SER A 199 4.25 -21.33 0.33
CA SER A 199 3.37 -22.32 -0.29
C SER A 199 2.80 -23.29 0.73
N GLU A 200 1.51 -23.52 0.62
CA GLU A 200 0.86 -24.67 1.25
C GLU A 200 0.64 -25.76 0.19
N THR A 201 1.08 -26.97 0.51
CA THR A 201 0.85 -28.15 -0.32
C THR A 201 0.11 -29.20 0.50
N HIS A 202 -0.79 -29.93 -0.13
CA HIS A 202 -1.32 -31.18 0.42
C HIS A 202 -0.22 -32.24 0.62
#